data_AF-A0A964KBW0-F1
#
_entry.id   AF-A0A964KBW0-F1
#
_cell.length_a   1.000
_cell.length_b   1.000
_cell.length_c   1.000
_cell.angle_alpha   90.00
_cell.angle_beta   90.00
_cell.angle_gamma   90.00
#
_symmetry.space_group_name_H-M   'P 1'
#
loop_
_entity.id
_entity.type
_entity.pdbx_description
1 polymer ?
#
loop_
_entity_poly.entity_id
_entity_poly.type
_entity_poly.pdbx_seq_one_letter_code
_entity_poly.pdbx_strand_id
1 'polypeptide(L)'
;MNKTRLLTIGEVRARAEELTSKLHSVGLPKWYSVSEGQYVEVNRAYHLVTAERGTETRRQTTVDIDELLYWIFALLDIQRRDFFNRDAIRNEP
;
A
#
# COMPACT_ATOMS: atom_id res chain seq x y z
N MET A 1 19.28 9.08 21.19
CA MET A 1 18.64 8.22 20.16
C MET A 1 17.42 7.57 20.79
N ASN A 2 16.21 8.00 20.43
CA ASN A 2 15.02 7.25 20.83
C ASN A 2 15.08 5.88 20.15
N LYS A 3 14.92 4.80 20.92
CA LYS A 3 14.73 3.46 20.37
C LYS A 3 13.41 3.49 19.61
N THR A 4 13.46 3.76 18.31
CA THR A 4 12.26 3.76 17.46
C THR A 4 11.77 2.32 17.38
N ARG A 5 10.74 1.99 18.16
CA ARG A 5 10.03 0.73 17.97
C ARG A 5 9.34 0.77 16.60
N LEU A 6 9.23 -0.38 15.96
CA LEU A 6 8.38 -0.51 14.77
C LEU A 6 6.94 -0.12 15.14
N LEU A 7 6.33 0.68 14.28
CA LEU A 7 4.91 0.99 14.36
C LEU A 7 4.12 -0.29 14.16
N THR A 8 3.07 -0.46 14.97
CA THR A 8 2.08 -1.49 14.70
C THR A 8 1.37 -1.20 13.38
N ILE A 9 0.82 -2.22 12.77
CA ILE A 9 -0.01 -2.11 11.57
C ILE A 9 -1.19 -1.12 11.72
N GLY A 10 -1.77 -0.99 12.92
CA GLY A 10 -2.78 0.04 13.20
C GLY A 10 -2.21 1.46 13.13
N GLU A 11 -1.00 1.67 13.64
CA GLU A 11 -0.29 2.96 13.57
C GLU A 11 0.16 3.29 12.14
N VAL A 12 0.64 2.29 11.38
CA VAL A 12 0.97 2.44 9.95
C VAL A 12 -0.28 2.88 9.18
N ARG A 13 -1.40 2.21 9.41
CA ARG A 13 -2.68 2.53 8.77
C ARG A 13 -3.14 3.94 9.10
N ALA A 14 -3.15 4.32 10.38
CA ALA A 14 -3.56 5.65 10.81
C ALA A 14 -2.69 6.75 10.17
N ARG A 15 -1.38 6.52 10.06
CA ARG A 15 -0.46 7.46 9.41
C ARG A 15 -0.70 7.55 7.90
N ALA A 16 -0.96 6.43 7.22
CA ALA A 16 -1.32 6.43 5.81
C ALA A 16 -2.67 7.15 5.56
N GLU A 17 -3.67 6.94 6.42
CA GLU A 17 -4.96 7.64 6.41
C GLU A 17 -4.79 9.15 6.61
N GLU A 18 -3.98 9.56 7.59
CA GLU A 18 -3.70 10.99 7.83
C GLU A 18 -3.04 11.63 6.60
N LEU A 19 -2.05 10.97 6.00
CA LEU A 19 -1.33 11.51 4.83
C LEU A 19 -2.21 11.54 3.57
N THR A 20 -3.02 10.50 3.34
CA THR A 20 -3.96 10.48 2.19
C THR A 20 -5.06 11.51 2.33
N SER A 21 -5.53 11.82 3.55
CA SER A 21 -6.53 12.86 3.77
C SER A 21 -6.09 14.24 3.24
N LYS A 22 -4.76 14.50 3.25
CA LYS A 22 -4.15 15.73 2.73
C LYS A 22 -4.05 15.75 1.20
N LEU A 23 -4.19 14.59 0.54
CA LEU A 23 -4.03 14.44 -0.90
C LEU A 23 -5.34 14.52 -1.69
N HIS A 24 -6.48 14.75 -1.04
CA HIS A 24 -7.80 15.00 -1.65
C HIS A 24 -8.30 13.98 -2.69
N SER A 25 -7.63 12.84 -2.91
CA SER A 25 -8.08 11.81 -3.87
C SER A 25 -7.14 10.60 -3.92
N VAL A 26 -7.54 9.48 -3.30
CA VAL A 26 -7.62 8.10 -3.83
C VAL A 26 -7.85 7.13 -2.65
N GLY A 27 -8.62 6.06 -2.90
CA GLY A 27 -8.83 5.01 -1.90
C GLY A 27 -7.53 4.34 -1.47
N LEU A 28 -7.39 4.02 -0.19
CA LEU A 28 -6.23 3.33 0.37
C LEU A 28 -6.13 1.89 -0.16
N PRO A 29 -4.94 1.26 -0.13
CA PRO A 29 -4.82 -0.16 -0.42
C PRO A 29 -5.68 -0.95 0.57
N LYS A 30 -6.14 -2.14 0.15
CA LYS A 30 -6.79 -3.06 1.08
C LYS A 30 -5.75 -3.51 2.11
N TRP A 31 -6.03 -3.23 3.38
CA TRP A 31 -5.28 -3.76 4.50
C TRP A 31 -5.74 -5.20 4.74
N TYR A 32 -4.84 -6.18 4.74
CA TYR A 32 -5.09 -7.60 5.07
C TYR A 32 -5.95 -8.45 4.12
N SER A 33 -5.77 -8.35 2.81
CA SER A 33 -6.34 -9.37 1.90
C SER A 33 -5.29 -10.43 1.59
N VAL A 34 -5.26 -11.51 2.41
CA VAL A 34 -4.29 -12.63 2.27
C VAL A 34 -4.59 -13.51 1.05
N SER A 35 -5.79 -13.38 0.46
CA SER A 35 -6.21 -14.23 -0.67
C SER A 35 -5.86 -13.63 -2.03
N GLU A 36 -6.02 -12.32 -2.24
CA GLU A 36 -5.71 -11.67 -3.52
C GLU A 36 -5.39 -10.18 -3.33
N GLY A 37 -4.37 -9.70 -4.07
CA GLY A 37 -3.99 -8.31 -4.16
C GLY A 37 -2.76 -7.94 -3.34
N GLN A 38 -2.62 -6.65 -3.05
CA GLN A 38 -1.50 -6.09 -2.30
C GLN A 38 -1.93 -5.76 -0.87
N TYR A 39 -1.12 -6.14 0.11
CA TYR A 39 -1.37 -5.90 1.52
C TYR A 39 -0.08 -5.65 2.30
N VAL A 40 -0.23 -5.07 3.49
CA VAL A 40 0.87 -4.77 4.40
C VAL A 40 0.87 -5.77 5.54
N GLU A 41 2.05 -6.32 5.86
CA GLU A 41 2.29 -7.10 7.08
C GLU A 41 3.30 -6.39 7.98
N VAL A 42 3.11 -6.53 9.29
CA VAL A 42 4.02 -5.97 10.30
C VAL A 42 4.41 -7.07 11.28
N ASN A 43 5.70 -7.35 11.37
CA ASN A 43 6.26 -8.26 12.37
C ASN A 43 7.55 -7.66 13.00
N ARG A 44 8.70 -8.31 12.83
CA ARG A 44 10.05 -7.77 13.06
C ARG A 44 10.49 -6.76 11.99
N ALA A 45 9.73 -6.61 10.91
CA ALA A 45 9.91 -5.62 9.87
C ALA A 45 8.56 -5.26 9.24
N TYR A 46 8.56 -4.26 8.37
CA TYR A 46 7.45 -3.93 7.49
C TYR A 46 7.56 -4.72 6.19
N HIS A 47 6.42 -5.24 5.71
CA HIS A 47 6.35 -5.92 4.43
C HIS A 47 5.23 -5.36 3.57
N LEU A 48 5.53 -5.08 2.31
CA LEU A 48 4.51 -4.93 1.27
C LEU A 48 4.49 -6.21 0.45
N VAL A 49 3.39 -6.95 0.55
CA VAL A 49 3.21 -8.26 -0.06
C VAL A 49 2.22 -8.15 -1.20
N THR A 50 2.50 -8.83 -2.32
CA THR A 50 1.56 -9.07 -3.41
C THR A 50 1.26 -10.56 -3.45
N ALA A 51 -0.03 -10.90 -3.45
CA ALA A 51 -0.49 -12.27 -3.60
C ALA A 51 -1.51 -12.37 -4.74
N GLU A 52 -1.44 -13.45 -5.50
CA GLU A 52 -2.36 -13.76 -6.58
C GLU A 52 -2.90 -15.18 -6.35
N ARG A 53 -4.23 -15.33 -6.32
CA ARG A 53 -4.90 -16.63 -6.13
C ARG A 53 -4.39 -17.40 -4.90
N GLY A 54 -4.21 -16.69 -3.78
CA GLY A 54 -3.72 -17.24 -2.52
C GLY A 54 -2.23 -17.56 -2.47
N THR A 55 -1.46 -17.22 -3.52
CA THR A 55 -0.01 -17.43 -3.58
C THR A 55 0.73 -16.11 -3.52
N GLU A 56 1.68 -15.98 -2.60
CA GLU A 56 2.59 -14.82 -2.57
C GLU A 56 3.47 -14.80 -3.83
N THR A 57 3.38 -13.72 -4.60
CA THR A 57 4.17 -13.52 -5.83
C THR A 57 5.31 -12.53 -5.63
N ARG A 58 5.18 -11.60 -4.67
CA ARG A 58 6.22 -10.61 -4.35
C ARG A 58 6.16 -10.19 -2.89
N ARG A 59 7.34 -10.00 -2.29
CA ARG A 59 7.51 -9.38 -0.96
C ARG A 59 8.64 -8.36 -0.98
N GLN A 60 8.33 -7.15 -0.53
CA GLN A 60 9.32 -6.11 -0.26
C GLN A 60 9.37 -5.88 1.25
N THR A 61 10.57 -5.79 1.82
CA THR A 61 10.78 -5.72 3.28
C THR A 61 11.65 -4.53 3.65
N THR A 62 11.24 -3.77 4.66
CA THR A 62 12.03 -2.67 5.22
C THR A 62 11.79 -2.54 6.73
N VAL A 63 12.72 -1.91 7.45
CA VAL A 63 12.54 -1.49 8.84
C VAL A 63 12.24 0.02 8.95
N ASP A 64 12.32 0.73 7.82
CA ASP A 64 12.03 2.15 7.73
C ASP A 64 10.55 2.37 7.40
N ILE A 65 9.88 3.15 8.24
CA ILE A 65 8.47 3.46 8.04
C ILE A 65 8.25 4.36 6.83
N ASP A 66 9.16 5.29 6.56
CA ASP A 66 8.98 6.25 5.47
C ASP A 66 9.16 5.55 4.11
N GLU A 67 10.04 4.53 4.04
CA GLU A 67 10.17 3.66 2.88
C GLU A 67 8.91 2.81 2.63
N LEU A 68 8.33 2.22 3.69
CA LEU A 68 7.05 1.50 3.56
C LEU A 68 5.94 2.42 3.02
N LEU A 69 5.82 3.62 3.59
CA LEU A 69 4.84 4.61 3.17
C LEU A 69 5.04 5.02 1.71
N TYR A 70 6.28 5.21 1.29
CA TYR A 70 6.60 5.47 -0.12
C TYR A 70 6.09 4.34 -1.03
N TRP A 71 6.33 3.07 -0.69
CA TRP A 71 5.84 1.96 -1.51
C TRP A 71 4.31 1.89 -1.57
N ILE A 72 3.63 2.16 -0.46
CA ILE A 72 2.16 2.24 -0.39
C ILE A 72 1.64 3.33 -1.35
N PHE A 73 2.22 4.53 -1.31
CA PHE A 73 1.77 5.64 -2.17
C PHE A 73 2.13 5.46 -3.64
N ALA A 74 3.33 4.94 -3.92
CA ALA A 74 3.74 4.62 -5.30
C ALA A 74 2.77 3.61 -5.92
N LEU A 75 2.34 2.63 -5.14
CA LEU A 75 1.36 1.65 -5.61
C LEU A 75 0.00 2.28 -5.91
N LEU A 76 -0.49 3.16 -5.03
CA LEU A 76 -1.74 3.88 -5.26
C LEU A 76 -1.69 4.74 -6.53
N ASP A 77 -0.55 5.40 -6.82
CA ASP A 77 -0.41 6.18 -8.06
C ASP A 77 -0.45 5.27 -9.30
N ILE A 78 0.19 4.10 -9.27
CA ILE A 78 0.13 3.12 -10.36
C ILE A 78 -1.31 2.66 -10.60
N GLN A 79 -2.02 2.23 -9.54
CA GLN A 79 -3.41 1.79 -9.66
C GLN A 79 -4.33 2.89 -10.18
N ARG A 80 -4.10 4.15 -9.76
CA ARG A 80 -4.82 5.32 -10.25
C ARG A 80 -4.61 5.53 -11.75
N ARG A 81 -3.35 5.47 -12.22
CA ARG A 81 -3.02 5.60 -13.65
C ARG A 81 -3.67 4.50 -14.48
N ASP A 82 -3.64 3.25 -14.00
CA ASP A 82 -4.24 2.11 -14.68
C ASP A 82 -5.77 2.25 -14.78
N PHE A 83 -6.42 2.78 -13.73
CA PHE A 83 -7.85 3.06 -13.74
C PHE A 83 -8.21 4.11 -14.80
N PHE A 84 -7.54 5.26 -14.79
CA PHE A 84 -7.80 6.32 -15.78
C PHE A 84 -7.54 5.87 -17.22
N ASN A 85 -6.52 5.03 -17.45
CA ASN A 85 -6.23 4.51 -18.78
C ASN A 85 -7.31 3.54 -19.29
N ARG A 86 -7.90 2.72 -18.40
CA ARG A 86 -9.01 1.82 -18.76
C ARG A 86 -10.30 2.57 -19.10
N ASP A 87 -10.57 3.68 -18.42
CA ASP A 87 -11.73 4.53 -18.72
C ASP A 87 -11.55 5.32 -20.03
N ALA A 88 -10.32 5.67 -20.40
CA ALA A 88 -10.02 6.30 -21.69
C ALA A 88 -10.33 5.34 -22.86
N ILE A 89 -10.03 4.05 -22.73
CA ILE A 89 -10.26 3.03 -23.78
C ILE A 89 -11.76 2.70 -23.94
N ARG A 90 -12.59 2.91 -22.91
CA ARG A 90 -14.04 2.62 -22.97
C ARG A 90 -14.90 3.73 -23.59
N ASN A 91 -14.32 4.92 -23.83
CA ASN A 91 -15.05 6.09 -24.32
C ASN A 91 -14.66 6.52 -25.74
N GLU A 92 -14.00 5.66 -26.52
CA GLU A 92 -13.88 5.88 -27.96
C GLU A 92 -15.19 5.42 -28.65
N PRO A 93 -15.84 6.28 -29.45
CA PRO A 93 -17.09 5.96 -30.14
C PRO A 93 -16.93 4.93 -31.27
#